data_AF-A0A212SVM5-F1
#
_entry.id   AF-A0A212SVM5-F1
#
_cell.length_a   1.000
_cell.length_b   1.000
_cell.length_c   1.000
_cell.angle_alpha   90.00
_cell.angle_beta   90.00
_cell.angle_gamma   90.00
#
_symmetry.space_group_name_H-M   'P 1'
#
loop_
_entity.id
_entity.type
_entity.pdbx_description
1 polymer ?
#
loop_
_entity_poly.entity_id
_entity_poly.type
_entity_poly.pdbx_seq_one_letter_code
_entity_poly.pdbx_strand_id
1 'polypeptide(L)'
;MSPKRDSDTPSQLEQDAIEVLLWLGPNAGRELSYTDISRGTGIPDRRLRRAVPKARAAAHVLGHRLEQFMASRDPLRRGAKVTRFHKVGQGDEFGARDALLACRKAVAYMGDMHRACSFEAGNPNSLDQDAFGQMAEAAEGGIRTFSGVERLGSKVVKNQGTMRRQAERIADLEAQLAELTSDQSAASA
;
A
#
# COMPACT_ATOMS: atom_id res chain seq x y z
N MET A 1 -42.74 2.07 6.91
CA MET A 1 -41.77 1.10 7.45
C MET A 1 -41.22 0.30 6.29
N SER A 2 -39.99 0.59 5.85
CA SER A 2 -39.34 -0.13 4.75
C SER A 2 -38.86 -1.50 5.24
N PRO A 3 -38.99 -2.58 4.43
CA PRO A 3 -38.54 -3.89 4.86
C PRO A 3 -37.02 -3.91 4.90
N LYS A 4 -36.50 -4.14 6.10
CA LYS A 4 -35.10 -4.44 6.38
C LYS A 4 -34.79 -5.78 5.68
N ARG A 5 -34.01 -5.76 4.60
CA ARG A 5 -33.51 -6.99 3.99
C ARG A 5 -32.40 -7.54 4.87
N ASP A 6 -32.79 -8.43 5.77
CA ASP A 6 -31.90 -9.50 6.22
C ASP A 6 -31.81 -10.49 5.06
N SER A 7 -30.81 -10.32 4.20
CA SER A 7 -30.42 -11.35 3.26
C SER A 7 -28.96 -11.65 3.49
N ASP A 8 -28.68 -12.76 4.18
CA ASP A 8 -27.34 -13.36 4.34
C ASP A 8 -26.67 -13.73 3.00
N THR A 9 -27.36 -13.51 1.87
CA THR A 9 -26.82 -13.68 0.54
C THR A 9 -26.13 -12.40 0.07
N PRO A 10 -24.82 -12.45 -0.24
CA PRO A 10 -24.11 -11.30 -0.80
C PRO A 10 -24.84 -10.76 -2.03
N SER A 11 -24.94 -9.44 -2.14
CA SER A 11 -25.39 -8.82 -3.39
C SER A 11 -24.43 -9.20 -4.53
N GLN A 12 -24.90 -9.19 -5.79
CA GLN A 12 -24.02 -9.49 -6.93
C GLN A 12 -22.76 -8.62 -6.92
N LEU A 13 -22.86 -7.36 -6.48
CA LEU A 13 -21.73 -6.46 -6.39
C LEU A 13 -20.71 -6.88 -5.31
N GLU A 14 -21.18 -7.46 -4.20
CA GLU A 14 -20.32 -8.03 -3.17
C GLU A 14 -19.68 -9.33 -3.63
N GLN A 15 -20.43 -10.18 -4.32
CA GLN A 15 -19.89 -11.40 -4.93
C GLN A 15 -18.77 -11.07 -5.93
N ASP A 16 -19.00 -10.10 -6.82
CA ASP A 16 -17.99 -9.63 -7.77
C ASP A 16 -16.75 -9.09 -7.05
N ALA A 17 -16.93 -8.37 -5.94
CA ALA A 17 -15.83 -7.85 -5.15
C ALA A 17 -15.01 -8.98 -4.47
N ILE A 18 -15.69 -10.02 -3.98
CA ILE A 18 -15.07 -11.22 -3.38
C ILE A 18 -14.27 -11.97 -4.45
N GLU A 19 -14.85 -12.22 -5.63
CA GLU A 19 -14.18 -12.89 -6.75
C GLU A 19 -12.92 -12.14 -7.20
N VAL A 20 -13.00 -10.81 -7.28
CA VAL A 20 -11.84 -9.96 -7.56
C VAL A 20 -10.75 -10.16 -6.51
N LEU A 21 -11.08 -10.14 -5.21
CA LEU A 21 -10.08 -10.31 -4.15
C LEU A 21 -9.44 -11.70 -4.14
N LEU A 22 -10.24 -12.75 -4.33
CA LEU A 22 -9.74 -14.11 -4.43
C LEU A 22 -8.76 -14.27 -5.60
N TRP A 23 -9.08 -13.67 -6.74
CA TRP A 23 -8.22 -13.72 -7.93
C TRP A 23 -6.95 -12.87 -7.77
N LEU A 24 -7.03 -11.73 -7.08
CA LEU A 24 -5.87 -10.87 -6.82
C LEU A 24 -4.86 -11.51 -5.86
N GLY A 25 -5.30 -12.39 -4.95
CA GLY A 25 -4.45 -13.08 -3.97
C GLY A 25 -3.19 -13.72 -4.57
N PRO A 26 -3.32 -14.71 -5.49
CA PRO A 26 -2.17 -15.32 -6.16
C PRO A 26 -1.43 -14.38 -7.13
N ASN A 27 -2.01 -13.23 -7.48
CA ASN A 27 -1.41 -12.22 -8.36
C ASN A 27 -0.85 -11.01 -7.59
N ALA A 28 -0.63 -11.15 -6.28
CA ALA A 28 -0.11 -10.09 -5.44
C ALA A 28 1.22 -9.54 -5.98
N GLY A 29 1.40 -8.22 -5.88
CA GLY A 29 2.59 -7.49 -6.34
C GLY A 29 2.68 -7.25 -7.85
N ARG A 30 1.83 -7.88 -8.68
CA ARG A 30 1.84 -7.69 -10.14
C ARG A 30 1.06 -6.43 -10.55
N GLU A 31 1.53 -5.73 -11.58
CA GLU A 31 0.75 -4.68 -12.23
C GLU A 31 -0.36 -5.29 -13.10
N LEU A 32 -1.62 -4.98 -12.76
CA LEU A 32 -2.80 -5.57 -13.40
C LEU A 32 -3.71 -4.46 -13.92
N SER A 33 -4.09 -4.53 -15.19
CA SER A 33 -5.09 -3.66 -15.80
C SER A 33 -6.51 -4.17 -15.54
N TYR A 34 -7.52 -3.34 -15.82
CA TYR A 34 -8.92 -3.80 -15.82
C TYR A 34 -9.14 -4.98 -16.77
N THR A 35 -8.47 -4.99 -17.91
CA THR A 35 -8.53 -6.10 -18.89
C THR A 35 -7.97 -7.39 -18.31
N ASP A 36 -6.85 -7.31 -17.57
CA ASP A 36 -6.22 -8.49 -16.96
C ASP A 36 -7.15 -9.10 -15.91
N ILE A 37 -7.73 -8.26 -15.05
CA ILE A 37 -8.67 -8.70 -14.00
C ILE A 37 -9.96 -9.22 -14.61
N SER A 38 -10.51 -8.57 -15.64
CA SER A 38 -11.72 -9.01 -16.34
C SER A 38 -11.52 -10.38 -16.98
N ARG A 39 -10.39 -10.62 -17.65
CA ARG A 39 -10.05 -11.95 -18.20
C ARG A 39 -9.88 -13.00 -17.11
N GLY A 40 -9.25 -12.63 -16.00
CA GLY A 40 -8.97 -13.54 -14.90
C GLY A 40 -10.20 -13.95 -14.08
N THR A 41 -11.13 -13.02 -13.88
CA THR A 41 -12.36 -13.25 -13.10
C THR A 41 -13.56 -13.65 -13.95
N GLY A 42 -13.52 -13.40 -15.26
CA GLY A 42 -14.70 -13.51 -16.13
C GLY A 42 -15.71 -12.37 -15.96
N ILE A 43 -15.45 -11.40 -15.08
CA ILE A 43 -16.35 -10.27 -14.81
C ILE A 43 -16.19 -9.21 -15.91
N PRO A 44 -17.27 -8.78 -16.59
CA PRO A 44 -17.19 -7.73 -17.61
C PRO A 44 -16.74 -6.37 -17.05
N ASP A 45 -16.00 -5.58 -17.84
CA ASP A 45 -15.41 -4.29 -17.43
C ASP A 45 -16.41 -3.34 -16.75
N ARG A 46 -17.64 -3.23 -17.28
CA ARG A 46 -18.69 -2.36 -16.70
C ARG A 46 -19.04 -2.73 -15.26
N ARG A 47 -19.11 -4.03 -14.93
CA ARG A 47 -19.35 -4.54 -13.57
C ARG A 47 -18.10 -4.39 -12.72
N LEU A 48 -16.95 -4.72 -13.29
CA LEU A 48 -15.67 -4.66 -12.62
C LEU A 48 -15.34 -3.25 -12.10
N ARG A 49 -15.67 -2.20 -12.87
CA ARG A 49 -15.52 -0.80 -12.43
C ARG A 49 -16.32 -0.45 -11.18
N ARG A 50 -17.43 -1.15 -10.91
CA ARG A 50 -18.23 -1.00 -9.68
C ARG A 50 -17.70 -1.90 -8.56
N ALA A 51 -17.25 -3.10 -8.90
CA ALA A 51 -16.76 -4.09 -7.96
C ALA A 51 -15.40 -3.72 -7.34
N VAL A 52 -14.46 -3.18 -8.14
CA VAL A 52 -13.10 -2.88 -7.66
C VAL A 52 -13.06 -1.87 -6.51
N PRO A 53 -13.84 -0.77 -6.49
CA PRO A 53 -13.93 0.09 -5.32
C PRO A 53 -14.40 -0.64 -4.05
N LYS A 54 -15.39 -1.55 -4.16
CA LYS A 54 -15.84 -2.39 -3.03
C LYS A 54 -14.76 -3.38 -2.59
N ALA A 55 -14.10 -4.06 -3.55
CA ALA A 55 -12.98 -4.95 -3.28
C ALA A 55 -11.84 -4.21 -2.55
N ARG A 56 -11.55 -2.97 -2.95
CA ARG A 56 -10.54 -2.13 -2.29
C ARG A 56 -10.89 -1.83 -0.84
N ALA A 57 -12.15 -1.47 -0.57
CA ALA A 57 -12.62 -1.24 0.80
C ALA A 57 -12.53 -2.51 1.65
N ALA A 58 -12.97 -3.65 1.11
CA ALA A 58 -12.87 -4.94 1.80
C ALA A 58 -11.41 -5.37 2.04
N ALA A 59 -10.52 -5.19 1.04
CA ALA A 59 -9.09 -5.43 1.19
C ALA A 59 -8.52 -4.62 2.37
N HIS A 60 -8.89 -3.34 2.47
CA HIS A 60 -8.44 -2.48 3.56
C HIS A 60 -8.88 -2.99 4.94
N VAL A 61 -10.14 -3.43 5.08
CA VAL A 61 -10.66 -4.03 6.32
C VAL A 61 -9.88 -5.30 6.71
N LEU A 62 -9.47 -6.10 5.72
CA LEU A 62 -8.65 -7.31 5.91
C LEU A 62 -7.15 -7.01 6.11
N GLY A 63 -6.75 -5.73 6.19
CA GLY A 63 -5.35 -5.32 6.33
C GLY A 63 -4.51 -5.46 5.04
N HIS A 64 -5.14 -5.79 3.92
CA HIS A 64 -4.53 -5.78 2.59
C HIS A 64 -4.58 -4.38 1.97
N ARG A 65 -3.85 -4.18 0.88
CA ARG A 65 -3.89 -2.94 0.11
C ARG A 65 -4.12 -3.23 -1.36
N LEU A 66 -5.17 -2.65 -1.91
CA LEU A 66 -5.38 -2.60 -3.36
C LEU A 66 -5.20 -1.17 -3.83
N GLU A 67 -4.21 -0.93 -4.69
CA GLU A 67 -3.91 0.40 -5.19
C GLU A 67 -5.05 0.97 -6.05
N GLN A 68 -5.08 2.29 -6.17
CA GLN A 68 -5.88 2.91 -7.21
C GLN A 68 -5.27 2.60 -8.59
N PHE A 69 -6.07 2.66 -9.64
CA PHE A 69 -5.53 2.54 -10.98
C PHE A 69 -4.68 3.77 -11.31
N MET A 70 -3.38 3.56 -11.51
CA MET A 70 -2.40 4.58 -11.85
C MET A 70 -1.70 4.23 -13.17
N ALA A 71 -0.95 5.16 -13.74
CA ALA A 71 -0.11 4.86 -14.90
C ALA A 71 0.93 3.79 -14.54
N SER A 72 1.07 2.79 -15.42
CA SER A 72 2.08 1.74 -15.29
C SER A 72 3.49 2.32 -15.28
N ARG A 73 4.35 1.76 -14.44
CA ARG A 73 5.78 2.10 -14.38
C ARG A 73 6.63 1.21 -15.29
N ASP A 74 6.04 0.12 -15.81
CA ASP A 74 6.69 -0.75 -16.77
C ASP A 74 6.88 -0.02 -18.11
N PRO A 75 8.13 0.16 -18.58
CA PRO A 75 8.41 0.79 -19.87
C PRO A 75 7.69 0.11 -21.04
N LEU A 76 7.41 -1.20 -20.95
CA LEU A 76 6.70 -1.98 -21.97
C LEU A 76 5.19 -1.75 -21.95
N ARG A 77 4.65 -1.14 -20.89
CA ARG A 77 3.21 -0.86 -20.71
C ARG A 77 2.93 0.63 -20.56
N ARG A 78 3.77 1.50 -21.14
CA ARG A 78 3.60 2.96 -21.08
C ARG A 78 2.18 3.37 -21.45
N GLY A 79 1.56 4.17 -20.57
CA GLY A 79 0.20 4.68 -20.74
C GLY A 79 -0.90 3.75 -20.26
N ALA A 80 -0.62 2.48 -19.92
CA ALA A 80 -1.60 1.58 -19.34
C ALA A 80 -1.98 2.02 -17.92
N LYS A 81 -3.28 2.01 -17.60
CA LYS A 81 -3.75 2.16 -16.22
C LYS A 81 -3.78 0.80 -15.53
N VAL A 82 -3.02 0.67 -14.46
CA VAL A 82 -2.82 -0.58 -13.71
C VAL A 82 -3.02 -0.36 -12.21
N THR A 83 -3.36 -1.44 -11.51
CA THR A 83 -3.40 -1.54 -10.05
C THR A 83 -2.46 -2.64 -9.57
N ARG A 84 -2.11 -2.60 -8.28
CA ARG A 84 -1.37 -3.64 -7.57
C ARG A 84 -2.11 -4.03 -6.31
N PHE A 85 -2.22 -5.33 -6.09
CA PHE A 85 -2.71 -5.89 -4.83
C PHE A 85 -1.53 -6.30 -3.96
N HIS A 86 -1.54 -5.85 -2.71
CA HIS A 86 -0.50 -6.11 -1.73
C HIS A 86 -1.13 -6.88 -0.56
N LYS A 87 -0.65 -8.11 -0.37
CA LYS A 87 -1.14 -8.99 0.69
C LYS A 87 -0.49 -8.59 2.01
N VAL A 88 -1.28 -8.58 3.09
CA VAL A 88 -0.77 -8.34 4.44
C VAL A 88 0.33 -9.37 4.78
N GLY A 89 1.38 -8.92 5.46
CA GLY A 89 2.50 -9.78 5.86
C GLY A 89 3.54 -10.06 4.77
N GLN A 90 3.31 -9.68 3.51
CA GLN A 90 4.32 -9.86 2.44
C GLN A 90 5.36 -8.75 2.33
N GLY A 91 5.27 -7.71 3.19
CA GLY A 91 6.35 -6.74 3.41
C GLY A 91 6.98 -6.20 2.13
N ASP A 92 6.18 -5.62 1.24
CA ASP A 92 6.70 -5.07 -0.01
C ASP A 92 7.28 -3.65 0.19
N GLU A 93 8.29 -3.32 -0.62
CA GLU A 93 8.98 -2.02 -0.57
C GLU A 93 8.01 -0.84 -0.76
N PHE A 94 6.90 -1.04 -1.48
CA PHE A 94 5.90 0.01 -1.71
C PHE A 94 5.04 0.25 -0.47
N GLY A 95 4.63 -0.80 0.24
CA GLY A 95 3.96 -0.73 1.53
C GLY A 95 4.83 -0.04 2.58
N ALA A 96 6.12 -0.34 2.61
CA ALA A 96 7.06 0.33 3.51
C ALA A 96 7.26 1.82 3.16
N ARG A 97 7.36 2.16 1.86
CA ARG A 97 7.42 3.56 1.39
C ARG A 97 6.14 4.33 1.69
N ASP A 98 4.99 3.72 1.51
CA ASP A 98 3.70 4.36 1.80
C ASP A 98 3.48 4.55 3.30
N ALA A 99 3.87 3.59 4.13
CA ALA A 99 3.86 3.73 5.58
C ALA A 99 4.75 4.91 6.01
N LEU A 100 5.97 5.01 5.45
CA LEU A 100 6.85 6.15 5.69
C LEU A 100 6.26 7.48 5.22
N LEU A 101 5.61 7.50 4.05
CA LEU A 101 4.95 8.70 3.54
C LEU A 101 3.79 9.13 4.45
N ALA A 102 3.01 8.19 4.97
CA ALA A 102 1.94 8.45 5.92
C ALA A 102 2.50 9.01 7.24
N CYS A 103 3.59 8.44 7.77
CA CYS A 103 4.28 8.98 8.93
C CYS A 103 4.73 10.43 8.71
N ARG A 104 5.33 10.75 7.55
CA ARG A 104 5.75 12.12 7.22
C ARG A 104 4.59 13.10 7.16
N LYS A 105 3.48 12.70 6.54
CA LYS A 105 2.27 13.53 6.48
C LYS A 105 1.70 13.80 7.87
N ALA A 106 1.65 12.77 8.72
CA ALA A 106 1.19 12.92 10.10
C ALA A 106 2.07 13.91 10.90
N VAL A 107 3.40 13.79 10.79
CA VAL A 107 4.34 14.73 11.43
C VAL A 107 4.13 16.17 10.92
N ALA A 108 3.92 16.35 9.61
CA ALA A 108 3.65 17.66 9.04
C ALA A 108 2.36 18.28 9.60
N TYR A 109 1.25 17.52 9.63
CA TYR A 109 -0.02 17.98 10.20
C TYR A 109 0.09 18.30 11.70
N MET A 110 0.83 17.49 12.48
CA MET A 110 1.09 17.81 13.88
C MET A 110 1.94 19.08 14.03
N GLY A 111 2.88 19.33 13.12
CA GLY A 111 3.65 20.59 13.07
C GLY A 111 2.78 21.82 12.79
N ASP A 112 1.79 21.69 11.90
CA ASP A 112 0.80 22.74 11.64
C ASP A 112 -0.09 23.00 12.87
N MET A 113 -0.56 21.93 13.51
CA MET A 113 -1.33 22.01 14.76
C MET A 113 -0.53 22.70 15.86
N HIS A 114 0.72 22.29 16.09
CA HIS A 114 1.60 22.90 17.07
C HIS A 114 1.73 24.41 16.82
N ARG A 115 2.01 24.82 15.58
CA ARG A 115 2.11 26.26 15.24
C ARG A 115 0.83 27.03 15.54
N ALA A 116 -0.33 26.50 15.13
CA ALA A 116 -1.60 27.16 15.36
C ALA A 116 -1.94 27.27 16.86
N CYS A 117 -1.70 26.20 17.62
CA CYS A 117 -1.95 26.18 19.06
C CYS A 117 -0.98 27.08 19.83
N SER A 118 0.32 27.08 19.49
CA SER A 118 1.28 28.01 20.11
C SER A 118 0.96 29.47 19.83
N PHE A 119 0.44 29.77 18.63
CA PHE A 119 0.00 31.12 18.29
C PHE A 119 -1.17 31.56 19.17
N GLU A 120 -2.20 30.72 19.32
CA GLU A 120 -3.35 31.04 20.19
C GLU A 120 -2.99 31.02 21.68
N ALA A 121 -2.03 30.21 22.11
CA ALA A 121 -1.53 30.21 23.48
C ALA A 121 -0.81 31.51 23.84
N GLY A 122 -0.12 32.14 22.87
CA GLY A 122 0.56 33.42 23.05
C GLY A 122 -0.30 34.64 22.75
N ASN A 123 -1.55 34.45 22.32
CA ASN A 123 -2.46 35.51 21.92
C ASN A 123 -3.28 36.00 23.12
N PRO A 124 -3.11 37.26 23.59
CA PRO A 124 -3.86 37.80 24.73
C PRO A 124 -5.38 37.82 24.54
N ASN A 125 -5.84 37.80 23.28
CA ASN A 125 -7.25 37.81 22.92
C ASN A 125 -7.79 36.40 22.62
N SER A 126 -7.00 35.36 22.84
CA SER A 126 -7.44 33.98 22.64
C SER A 126 -8.51 33.60 23.67
N LEU A 127 -9.44 32.77 23.22
CA LEU A 127 -10.56 32.29 24.04
C LEU A 127 -10.08 31.43 25.22
N ASP A 128 -8.99 30.69 25.06
CA ASP A 128 -8.46 29.78 26.09
C ASP A 128 -6.96 29.49 25.86
N GLN A 129 -6.10 30.40 26.33
CA GLN A 129 -4.65 30.33 26.15
C GLN A 129 -4.04 29.07 26.77
N ASP A 130 -4.53 28.66 27.95
CA ASP A 130 -4.01 27.50 28.67
C ASP A 130 -4.34 26.19 27.94
N ALA A 131 -5.57 26.04 27.44
CA ALA A 131 -5.94 24.86 26.65
C ALA A 131 -5.12 24.76 25.35
N PHE A 132 -4.93 25.88 24.64
CA PHE A 132 -4.08 25.87 23.44
C PHE A 132 -2.60 25.61 23.78
N GLY A 133 -2.12 26.06 24.94
CA GLY A 133 -0.78 25.73 25.44
C GLY A 133 -0.60 24.22 25.63
N GLN A 134 -1.55 23.57 26.32
CA GLN A 134 -1.54 22.11 26.51
C GLN A 134 -1.65 21.34 25.18
N MET A 135 -2.46 21.84 24.25
CA MET A 135 -2.57 21.25 22.91
C MET A 135 -1.26 21.38 22.11
N ALA A 136 -0.55 22.50 22.23
CA ALA A 136 0.76 22.69 21.62
C ALA A 136 1.80 21.72 22.21
N GLU A 137 1.88 21.59 23.54
CA GLU A 137 2.77 20.63 24.20
C GLU A 137 2.48 19.18 23.79
N ALA A 138 1.20 18.80 23.71
CA ALA A 138 0.79 17.49 23.25
C ALA A 138 1.20 17.23 21.79
N ALA A 139 1.03 18.23 20.91
CA ALA A 139 1.47 18.15 19.52
C ALA A 139 3.00 18.01 19.42
N GLU A 140 3.76 18.73 20.26
CA GLU A 140 5.22 18.62 20.31
C GLU A 140 5.67 17.22 20.76
N GLY A 141 5.06 16.66 21.81
CA GLY A 141 5.30 15.31 22.28
C GLY A 141 4.99 14.25 21.20
N GLY A 142 3.91 14.46 20.45
CA GLY A 142 3.57 13.68 19.27
C GLY A 142 4.66 13.74 18.20
N ILE A 143 5.06 14.94 17.77
CA ILE A 143 6.10 15.14 16.75
C ILE A 143 7.40 14.42 17.12
N ARG A 144 7.86 14.50 18.37
CA ARG A 144 9.08 13.82 18.85
C ARG A 144 8.97 12.31 18.70
N THR A 145 7.83 11.73 19.07
CA THR A 145 7.57 10.29 19.00
C THR A 145 7.54 9.81 17.54
N PHE A 146 6.78 10.47 16.68
CA PHE A 146 6.63 10.07 15.27
C PHE A 146 7.91 10.31 14.44
N SER A 147 8.70 11.33 14.77
CA SER A 147 10.03 11.53 14.15
C SER A 147 10.99 10.36 14.44
N GLY A 148 10.89 9.73 15.61
CA GLY A 148 11.62 8.51 15.95
C GLY A 148 11.20 7.32 15.07
N VAL A 149 9.90 7.17 14.84
CA VAL A 149 9.31 6.13 13.97
C VAL A 149 9.75 6.30 12.51
N GLU A 150 9.80 7.53 11.99
CA GLU A 150 10.25 7.81 10.63
C GLU A 150 11.72 7.38 10.40
N ARG A 151 12.60 7.68 11.38
CA ARG A 151 14.02 7.28 11.31
C ARG A 151 14.17 5.76 11.31
N LEU A 152 13.37 5.04 12.09
CA LEU A 152 13.36 3.58 12.12
C LEU A 152 12.86 3.00 10.79
N GLY A 153 11.74 3.49 10.26
CA GLY A 153 11.23 3.02 8.97
C GLY A 153 12.20 3.28 7.81
N SER A 154 12.91 4.41 7.82
CA SER A 154 13.92 4.74 6.80
C SER A 154 15.11 3.79 6.84
N LYS A 155 15.53 3.33 8.03
CA LYS A 155 16.56 2.29 8.18
C LYS A 155 16.07 0.93 7.69
N VAL A 156 14.83 0.55 8.01
CA VAL A 156 14.23 -0.72 7.58
C VAL A 156 14.12 -0.79 6.05
N VAL A 157 13.65 0.27 5.39
CA VAL A 157 13.57 0.33 3.91
C VAL A 157 14.95 0.23 3.26
N LYS A 158 15.96 0.94 3.80
CA LYS A 158 17.33 0.84 3.30
C LYS A 158 17.89 -0.59 3.44
N ASN A 159 17.64 -1.24 4.57
CA ASN A 159 18.11 -2.61 4.82
C ASN A 159 17.40 -3.64 3.93
N GLN A 160 16.08 -3.51 3.74
CA GLN A 160 15.33 -4.35 2.79
C GLN A 160 15.81 -4.18 1.35
N GLY A 161 16.06 -2.93 0.90
CA GLY A 161 16.58 -2.67 -0.45
C GLY A 161 17.95 -3.31 -0.70
N THR A 162 18.81 -3.32 0.32
CA THR A 162 20.12 -4.00 0.25
C THR A 162 19.97 -5.52 0.22
N MET A 163 19.14 -6.11 1.09
CA MET A 163 18.89 -7.56 1.12
C MET A 163 18.25 -8.06 -0.17
N ARG A 164 17.30 -7.30 -0.74
CA ARG A 164 16.66 -7.66 -2.01
C ARG A 164 17.66 -7.68 -3.17
N ARG A 165 18.53 -6.68 -3.28
CA ARG A 165 19.59 -6.65 -4.30
C ARG A 165 20.58 -7.80 -4.14
N GLN A 166 20.88 -8.19 -2.90
CA GLN A 166 21.73 -9.36 -2.64
C GLN A 166 21.03 -10.66 -3.04
N ALA A 167 19.75 -10.81 -2.73
CA ALA A 167 18.95 -11.98 -3.14
C ALA A 167 18.81 -12.09 -4.67
N GLU A 168 18.56 -10.97 -5.36
CA GLU A 168 18.54 -10.92 -6.84
C GLU A 168 19.89 -11.34 -7.43
N ARG A 169 21.00 -10.84 -6.86
CA ARG A 169 22.35 -11.19 -7.30
C ARG A 169 22.72 -12.66 -7.04
N ILE A 170 22.22 -13.24 -5.95
CA ILE A 170 22.37 -14.67 -5.65
C ILE A 170 21.57 -15.50 -6.67
N ALA A 171 20.33 -15.12 -6.96
CA ALA A 171 19.51 -15.81 -7.96
C ALA A 171 20.14 -15.75 -9.37
N ASP A 172 20.69 -14.60 -9.77
CA ASP A 172 21.41 -14.46 -11.05
C ASP A 172 22.68 -15.34 -11.10
N LEU A 173 23.40 -15.44 -9.98
CA LEU A 173 24.57 -16.32 -9.86
C LEU A 173 24.19 -17.80 -9.88
N GLU A 174 23.09 -18.18 -9.24
CA GLU A 174 22.54 -19.54 -9.26
C GLU A 174 22.07 -19.93 -10.67
N ALA A 175 21.44 -19.00 -11.41
CA ALA A 175 21.04 -19.22 -12.80
C ALA A 175 22.26 -19.40 -13.72
N GLN A 176 23.30 -18.57 -13.57
CA GLN A 176 24.55 -18.72 -14.32
C GLN A 176 25.27 -20.04 -14.02
N LEU A 177 25.26 -20.48 -12.75
CA LEU A 177 25.80 -21.79 -12.36
C LEU A 177 25.02 -22.96 -12.95
N ALA A 178 23.69 -22.84 -13.03
CA ALA A 178 22.84 -23.86 -13.64
C ALA A 178 23.06 -23.96 -15.17
N GLU A 179 23.25 -22.84 -15.86
CA GLU A 179 23.59 -22.82 -17.29
C GLU A 179 24.98 -23.43 -17.55
N LEU A 180 26.00 -23.06 -16.77
CA LEU A 180 27.36 -23.59 -16.92
C LEU A 180 27.45 -25.11 -16.65
N THR A 181 26.69 -25.61 -15.68
CA THR A 181 26.67 -27.04 -15.36
C THR A 181 25.86 -27.85 -16.39
N SER A 182 24.83 -27.25 -16.99
CA SER A 182 24.10 -27.82 -18.13
C SER A 182 25.01 -27.95 -19.37
N ASP A 183 25.76 -26.91 -19.72
CA ASP A 183 26.63 -26.90 -20.90
C ASP A 183 27.85 -27.84 -20.74
N GLN A 184 28.41 -27.97 -19.54
CA GLN A 184 29.46 -28.97 -19.26
C GLN A 184 28.96 -30.42 -19.37
N SER A 185 27.71 -30.67 -18.98
CA SER A 185 27.09 -32.00 -19.08
C SER A 185 26.79 -32.38 -20.53
N ALA A 186 26.45 -31.40 -21.38
CA ALA A 186 26.23 -31.60 -22.82
C ALA A 186 27.53 -31.75 -23.64
N ALA A 187 28.63 -31.12 -23.20
CA ALA A 187 29.93 -31.22 -23.86
C ALA A 187 30.73 -32.50 -23.51
N SER A 188 30.28 -33.27 -22.50
CA SER A 188 30.93 -34.49 -22.01
C SER A 188 30.20 -35.79 -22.38
N ALA A 189 29.14 -35.70 -23.21
CA ALA A 189 28.37 -36.82 -23.74
C ALA A 189 28.68 -37.04 -25.23
#